data_AF-A0AAV5UXB7-F1
#
_entry.id   AF-A0AAV5UXB7-F1
#
_cell.length_a   1.000
_cell.length_b   1.000
_cell.length_c   1.000
_cell.angle_alpha   90.00
_cell.angle_beta   90.00
_cell.angle_gamma   90.00
#
_symmetry.space_group_name_H-M   'P 1'
#
loop_
_entity.id
_entity.type
_entity.pdbx_description
1 polymer ?
#
loop_
_entity_poly.entity_id
_entity_poly.type
_entity_poly.pdbx_seq_one_letter_code
_entity_poly.pdbx_strand_id
1 'polypeptide(L)'
;MMSAWWIFASTAILSARYLKSTDSTCCTAPLWWALHRPLMLLSFLCASLAFFAIYYIADWKVRTCTVACTTDDYLGQLHSIIGTITYAFMCFQIVLGVIRPSANSPMRPCFNWLHWMVGTIAWICACAFIVSALICEYFHRFRHAIGEKSETSSSSFSSFVPLLIVVNLLIAMAGIAIITWMMLEAFQGYGF
;
A
#
# COMPACT_ATOMS: atom_id res chain seq x y z
N MET A 1 -8.61 -5.56 -0.06
CA MET A 1 -7.57 -4.51 -0.18
C MET A 1 -6.86 -4.22 1.13
N MET A 2 -7.52 -3.73 2.18
CA MET A 2 -6.83 -3.31 3.41
C MET A 2 -5.98 -4.42 4.05
N SER A 3 -6.51 -5.62 4.24
CA SER A 3 -5.75 -6.74 4.83
C SER A 3 -4.54 -7.15 3.99
N ALA A 4 -4.65 -7.10 2.66
CA ALA A 4 -3.55 -7.43 1.75
C ALA A 4 -2.36 -6.46 1.95
N TRP A 5 -2.64 -5.16 2.00
CA TRP A 5 -1.60 -4.13 2.10
C TRP A 5 -1.09 -3.94 3.53
N TRP A 6 -1.99 -3.80 4.52
CA TRP A 6 -1.59 -3.46 5.88
C TRP A 6 -1.12 -4.62 6.72
N ILE A 7 -1.68 -5.81 6.51
CA ILE A 7 -1.29 -6.98 7.30
C ILE A 7 -0.19 -7.70 6.52
N PHE A 8 -0.54 -8.32 5.40
CA PHE A 8 0.39 -9.21 4.72
C PHE A 8 1.59 -8.48 4.11
N ALA A 9 1.40 -7.43 3.32
CA ALA A 9 2.51 -6.71 2.69
C ALA A 9 3.38 -5.98 3.73
N SER A 10 2.80 -5.23 4.67
CA SER A 10 3.58 -4.56 5.71
C SER A 10 4.37 -5.55 6.56
N THR A 11 3.77 -6.65 7.04
CA THR A 11 4.51 -7.67 7.81
C THR A 11 5.63 -8.29 6.97
N ALA A 12 5.42 -8.55 5.68
CA ALA A 12 6.46 -9.05 4.80
C ALA A 12 7.62 -8.07 4.62
N ILE A 13 7.34 -6.77 4.45
CA ILE A 13 8.36 -5.70 4.31
C ILE A 13 9.16 -5.59 5.61
N LEU A 14 8.49 -5.51 6.76
CA LEU A 14 9.12 -5.39 8.07
C LEU A 14 9.99 -6.62 8.37
N SER A 15 9.52 -7.82 8.04
CA SER A 15 10.29 -9.06 8.20
C SER A 15 11.59 -9.03 7.37
N ALA A 16 11.51 -8.61 6.11
CA ALA A 16 12.69 -8.51 5.23
C ALA A 16 13.70 -7.45 5.68
N ARG A 17 13.28 -6.49 6.52
CA ARG A 17 14.15 -5.44 7.04
C ARG A 17 14.77 -5.79 8.38
N TYR A 18 13.95 -6.15 9.37
CA TYR A 18 14.39 -6.32 10.74
C TYR A 18 14.90 -7.72 11.05
N LEU A 19 14.45 -8.73 10.30
CA LEU A 19 14.90 -10.12 10.51
C LEU A 19 16.03 -10.50 9.54
N LYS A 20 16.58 -9.55 8.77
CA LYS A 20 17.65 -9.87 7.80
C LYS A 20 18.98 -10.20 8.47
N SER A 21 19.25 -9.59 9.63
CA SER A 21 20.48 -9.77 10.42
C SER A 21 20.38 -10.87 11.47
N THR A 22 19.25 -11.57 11.58
CA THR A 22 19.13 -12.70 12.51
C THR A 22 19.68 -13.97 11.86
N ASP A 23 20.36 -14.79 12.66
CA ASP A 23 20.82 -16.12 12.25
C ASP A 23 19.70 -17.17 12.30
N SER A 24 18.49 -16.77 12.70
CA SER A 24 17.33 -17.65 12.76
C SER A 24 16.94 -18.15 11.36
N THR A 25 16.64 -19.44 11.27
CA THR A 25 16.16 -20.08 10.04
C THR A 25 14.78 -20.70 10.26
N CYS A 26 14.00 -20.79 9.19
CA CYS A 26 12.72 -21.48 9.17
C CYS A 26 12.63 -22.27 7.87
N CYS A 27 12.28 -23.56 7.95
CA CYS A 27 12.16 -24.44 6.79
C CYS A 27 13.38 -24.39 5.85
N THR A 28 14.60 -24.45 6.42
CA THR A 28 15.92 -24.38 5.73
C THR A 28 16.29 -23.05 5.09
N ALA A 29 15.41 -22.05 5.13
CA ALA A 29 15.66 -20.70 4.64
C ALA A 29 15.94 -19.73 5.80
N PRO A 30 16.69 -18.63 5.56
CA PRO A 30 16.76 -17.52 6.50
C PRO A 30 15.36 -17.02 6.87
N LEU A 31 15.10 -16.74 8.15
CA LEU A 31 13.76 -16.42 8.66
C LEU A 31 13.08 -15.30 7.88
N TRP A 32 13.80 -14.22 7.57
CA TRP A 32 13.27 -13.10 6.79
C TRP A 32 12.76 -13.53 5.41
N TRP A 33 13.43 -14.50 4.78
CA TRP A 33 13.08 -14.99 3.45
C TRP A 33 11.89 -15.94 3.49
N ALA A 34 11.89 -16.81 4.50
CA ALA A 34 10.81 -17.75 4.78
C ALA A 34 9.49 -17.02 5.08
N LEU A 35 9.54 -15.83 5.69
CA LEU A 35 8.35 -15.01 5.95
C LEU A 35 7.99 -14.09 4.76
N HIS A 36 8.97 -13.38 4.20
CA HIS A 36 8.71 -12.35 3.19
C HIS A 36 8.01 -12.89 1.95
N ARG A 37 8.50 -14.02 1.41
CA ARG A 37 7.95 -14.60 0.17
C ARG A 37 6.49 -15.05 0.27
N PRO A 38 6.12 -15.95 1.20
CA PRO A 38 4.72 -16.40 1.29
C PRO A 38 3.77 -15.27 1.68
N LEU A 39 4.18 -14.33 2.54
CA LEU A 39 3.34 -13.19 2.90
C LEU A 39 3.13 -12.22 1.73
N MET A 40 4.16 -11.94 0.92
CA MET A 40 4.00 -11.14 -0.31
C MET A 40 3.12 -11.83 -1.35
N LEU A 41 3.24 -13.15 -1.51
CA LEU A 41 2.36 -13.92 -2.40
C LEU A 41 0.91 -13.89 -1.92
N LEU A 42 0.68 -14.10 -0.62
CA LEU A 42 -0.65 -14.03 -0.02
C LEU A 42 -1.26 -12.63 -0.18
N SER A 43 -0.47 -11.59 0.07
CA SER A 43 -0.85 -10.20 -0.18
C SER A 43 -1.27 -10.00 -1.63
N PHE A 44 -0.44 -10.45 -2.59
CA PHE A 44 -0.71 -10.32 -4.01
C PHE A 44 -2.01 -11.03 -4.42
N LEU A 45 -2.25 -12.25 -3.94
CA LEU A 45 -3.47 -13.01 -4.25
C LEU A 45 -4.71 -12.31 -3.69
N CYS A 46 -4.68 -11.90 -2.42
CA CYS A 46 -5.79 -11.19 -1.79
C CYS A 46 -6.08 -9.85 -2.48
N ALA A 47 -5.04 -9.12 -2.89
CA ALA A 47 -5.18 -7.88 -3.63
C ALA A 47 -5.70 -8.15 -5.06
N SER A 48 -5.22 -9.17 -5.77
CA SER A 48 -5.72 -9.50 -7.10
C SER A 48 -7.23 -9.82 -7.07
N LEU A 49 -7.66 -10.67 -6.13
CA LEU A 49 -9.06 -11.01 -5.94
C LEU A 49 -9.93 -9.78 -5.68
N ALA A 50 -9.52 -8.92 -4.75
CA ALA A 50 -10.28 -7.72 -4.45
C ALA A 50 -10.23 -6.67 -5.58
N PHE A 51 -9.12 -6.56 -6.33
CA PHE A 51 -9.00 -5.65 -7.47
C PHE A 51 -10.00 -6.03 -8.56
N PHE A 52 -10.00 -7.31 -8.96
CA PHE A 52 -10.92 -7.80 -9.97
C PHE A 52 -12.38 -7.76 -9.51
N ALA A 53 -12.67 -8.06 -8.25
CA ALA A 53 -14.02 -7.93 -7.71
C ALA A 53 -14.54 -6.48 -7.78
N ILE A 54 -13.70 -5.49 -7.43
CA ILE A 54 -14.05 -4.06 -7.51
C ILE A 54 -14.34 -3.67 -8.96
N TYR A 55 -13.45 -4.02 -9.89
CA TYR A 55 -13.63 -3.69 -11.31
C TYR A 55 -14.81 -4.42 -11.96
N TYR A 56 -15.10 -5.65 -11.53
CA TYR A 56 -16.27 -6.40 -11.98
C TYR A 56 -17.57 -5.73 -11.53
N ILE A 57 -17.67 -5.33 -10.26
CA ILE A 57 -18.85 -4.60 -9.74
C ILE A 57 -18.96 -3.21 -10.37
N ALA A 58 -17.83 -2.58 -10.68
CA ALA A 58 -17.77 -1.30 -11.39
C ALA A 58 -17.99 -1.43 -12.91
N ASP A 59 -18.33 -2.62 -13.41
CA ASP A 59 -18.67 -2.84 -14.81
C ASP A 59 -17.50 -2.47 -15.76
N TRP A 60 -16.27 -2.64 -15.27
CA TRP A 60 -15.00 -2.25 -15.89
C TRP A 60 -14.89 -0.76 -16.27
N LYS A 61 -15.72 0.09 -15.66
CA LYS A 61 -15.72 1.53 -15.88
C LYS A 61 -14.86 2.21 -14.83
N VAL A 62 -13.89 3.00 -15.29
CA VAL A 62 -13.11 3.87 -14.41
C VAL A 62 -13.93 5.14 -14.15
N ARG A 63 -13.99 5.59 -12.90
CA ARG A 63 -14.62 6.88 -12.58
C ARG A 63 -13.85 7.99 -13.28
N THR A 64 -14.52 8.72 -14.16
CA THR A 64 -13.98 9.89 -14.85
C THR A 64 -14.72 11.12 -14.40
N CYS A 65 -13.98 12.15 -14.01
CA CYS A 65 -14.52 13.42 -13.60
C CYS A 65 -13.77 14.56 -14.32
N THR A 66 -14.50 15.65 -14.62
CA THR A 66 -13.98 16.88 -15.22
C THR A 66 -13.58 17.89 -14.13
N VAL A 67 -12.97 19.02 -14.50
CA VAL A 67 -12.51 20.04 -13.52
C VAL A 67 -13.64 20.64 -12.66
N ALA A 68 -14.91 20.38 -13.00
CA ALA A 68 -16.09 20.92 -12.34
C ALA A 68 -16.80 19.96 -11.35
N CYS A 69 -16.23 18.79 -11.02
CA CYS A 69 -16.94 17.85 -10.15
C CYS A 69 -16.92 18.23 -8.68
N THR A 70 -17.78 17.56 -7.93
CA THR A 70 -17.75 17.56 -6.47
C THR A 70 -16.43 16.97 -5.96
N THR A 71 -16.01 17.39 -4.77
CA THR A 71 -14.82 16.86 -4.10
C THR A 71 -14.85 15.34 -3.97
N ASP A 72 -16.02 14.74 -3.77
CA ASP A 72 -16.16 13.29 -3.58
C ASP A 72 -15.90 12.52 -4.89
N ASP A 73 -16.41 13.04 -6.01
CA ASP A 73 -16.16 12.45 -7.32
C ASP A 73 -14.69 12.54 -7.72
N TYR A 74 -14.05 13.68 -7.42
CA TYR A 74 -12.62 13.89 -7.65
C TYR A 74 -11.76 12.93 -6.82
N LEU A 75 -12.05 12.81 -5.51
CA LEU A 75 -11.35 11.87 -4.64
C LEU A 75 -11.58 10.41 -5.04
N GLY A 76 -12.80 10.06 -5.47
CA GLY A 76 -13.13 8.74 -5.99
C GLY A 76 -12.34 8.39 -7.26
N GLN A 77 -12.19 9.35 -8.19
CA GLN A 77 -11.35 9.19 -9.37
C GLN A 77 -9.87 9.02 -8.98
N LEU A 78 -9.33 9.88 -8.13
CA LEU A 78 -7.94 9.78 -7.68
C LEU A 78 -7.67 8.44 -6.99
N HIS A 79 -8.57 8.00 -6.10
CA HIS A 79 -8.49 6.70 -5.45
C HIS A 79 -8.39 5.55 -6.47
N SER A 80 -9.26 5.56 -7.49
CA SER A 80 -9.27 4.53 -8.53
C SER A 80 -7.99 4.53 -9.37
N ILE A 81 -7.48 5.71 -9.76
CA ILE A 81 -6.26 5.84 -10.56
C ILE A 81 -5.04 5.39 -9.77
N ILE A 82 -4.84 5.94 -8.56
CA ILE A 82 -3.69 5.61 -7.72
C ILE A 82 -3.74 4.13 -7.32
N GLY A 83 -4.91 3.59 -6.97
CA GLY A 83 -5.08 2.17 -6.67
C GLY A 83 -4.68 1.26 -7.84
N THR A 84 -4.99 1.67 -9.07
CA THR A 84 -4.64 0.92 -10.29
C THR A 84 -3.15 0.95 -10.58
N ILE A 85 -2.52 2.13 -10.48
CA ILE A 85 -1.06 2.27 -10.61
C ILE A 85 -0.34 1.44 -9.53
N THR A 86 -0.85 1.49 -8.30
CA THR A 86 -0.30 0.72 -7.17
C THR A 86 -0.36 -0.78 -7.44
N TYR A 87 -1.49 -1.27 -7.95
CA TYR A 87 -1.64 -2.67 -8.34
C TYR A 87 -0.68 -3.05 -9.47
N ALA A 88 -0.48 -2.19 -10.46
CA ALA A 88 0.50 -2.41 -11.52
C ALA A 88 1.94 -2.55 -10.98
N PHE A 89 2.35 -1.69 -10.03
CA PHE A 89 3.64 -1.85 -9.37
C PHE A 89 3.77 -3.15 -8.58
N MET A 90 2.69 -3.60 -7.95
CA MET A 90 2.68 -4.89 -7.26
C MET A 90 2.86 -6.06 -8.24
N CYS A 91 2.18 -6.05 -9.39
CA CYS A 91 2.40 -7.02 -10.46
C CYS A 91 3.85 -7.00 -10.95
N PHE A 92 4.41 -5.80 -11.15
CA PHE A 92 5.80 -5.64 -11.56
C PHE A 92 6.77 -6.21 -10.50
N GLN A 93 6.46 -6.06 -9.20
CA GLN A 93 7.26 -6.66 -8.13
C GLN A 93 7.26 -8.18 -8.12
N ILE A 94 6.14 -8.81 -8.49
CA ILE A 94 6.09 -10.27 -8.67
C ILE A 94 7.01 -10.69 -9.83
N VAL A 95 6.95 -9.98 -10.96
CA VAL A 95 7.84 -10.24 -12.10
C VAL A 95 9.31 -10.10 -11.69
N LEU A 96 9.67 -9.01 -11.01
CA LEU A 96 11.02 -8.80 -10.46
C LEU A 96 11.42 -9.95 -9.51
N GLY A 97 10.50 -10.40 -8.65
CA GLY A 97 10.73 -11.53 -7.75
C GLY A 97 11.04 -12.84 -8.47
N VAL A 98 10.41 -13.09 -9.62
CA VAL A 98 10.63 -14.27 -10.47
C VAL A 98 11.98 -14.20 -11.20
N ILE A 99 12.32 -13.05 -11.79
CA ILE A 99 13.58 -12.87 -12.52
C ILE A 99 14.79 -12.56 -11.61
N ARG A 100 14.63 -12.73 -10.30
CA ARG A 100 15.66 -12.43 -9.29
C ARG A 100 16.99 -13.13 -9.64
N PRO A 101 18.09 -12.38 -9.83
CA PRO A 101 19.40 -12.96 -10.12
C PRO A 101 19.92 -13.86 -8.98
N SER A 102 20.80 -14.79 -9.33
CA SER A 102 21.51 -15.64 -8.36
C SER A 102 22.29 -14.79 -7.33
N ALA A 103 22.63 -15.39 -6.18
CA ALA A 103 23.32 -14.68 -5.11
C ALA A 103 24.69 -14.12 -5.54
N ASN A 104 25.35 -14.78 -6.49
CA ASN A 104 26.70 -14.43 -6.95
C ASN A 104 26.70 -13.60 -8.24
N SER A 105 25.53 -13.19 -8.75
CA SER A 105 25.43 -12.43 -10.00
C SER A 105 25.90 -10.98 -9.82
N PRO A 106 26.67 -10.41 -10.76
CA PRO A 106 27.08 -9.01 -10.71
C PRO A 106 25.90 -8.03 -10.85
N MET A 107 24.76 -8.48 -11.39
CA MET A 107 23.53 -7.66 -11.50
C MET A 107 22.73 -7.60 -10.19
N ARG A 108 23.11 -8.38 -9.16
CA ARG A 108 22.35 -8.50 -7.91
C ARG A 108 22.23 -7.18 -7.14
N PRO A 109 23.24 -6.30 -7.05
CA PRO A 109 23.09 -5.00 -6.41
C PRO A 109 22.07 -4.10 -7.11
N CYS A 110 22.11 -4.04 -8.44
CA CYS A 110 21.14 -3.27 -9.25
C CYS A 110 19.72 -3.80 -9.05
N PHE A 111 19.55 -5.12 -9.09
CA PHE A 111 18.27 -5.77 -8.79
C PHE A 111 17.75 -5.41 -7.38
N ASN A 112 18.60 -5.47 -6.36
CA ASN A 112 18.19 -5.18 -4.98
C ASN A 112 17.69 -3.73 -4.85
N TRP A 113 18.38 -2.77 -5.50
CA TRP A 113 17.96 -1.37 -5.53
C TRP A 113 16.63 -1.17 -6.25
N LEU A 114 16.49 -1.74 -7.45
CA LEU A 114 15.26 -1.64 -8.22
C LEU A 114 14.08 -2.26 -7.46
N HIS A 115 14.25 -3.48 -6.95
CA HIS A 115 13.22 -4.20 -6.20
C HIS A 115 12.82 -3.46 -4.92
N TRP A 116 13.79 -2.90 -4.19
CA TRP A 116 13.51 -2.09 -3.02
C TRP A 116 12.75 -0.81 -3.38
N MET A 117 13.21 -0.06 -4.38
CA MET A 117 12.63 1.22 -4.79
C MET A 117 11.18 1.05 -5.28
N VAL A 118 10.94 0.12 -6.20
CA VAL A 118 9.59 -0.16 -6.73
C VAL A 118 8.64 -0.60 -5.61
N GLY A 119 9.09 -1.50 -4.72
CA GLY A 119 8.26 -1.97 -3.61
C GLY A 119 7.90 -0.88 -2.62
N THR A 120 8.85 0.02 -2.40
CA THR A 120 8.69 1.16 -1.52
C THR A 120 7.69 2.17 -2.10
N ILE A 121 7.81 2.49 -3.41
CA ILE A 121 6.85 3.34 -4.12
C ILE A 121 5.45 2.71 -4.07
N ALA A 122 5.34 1.41 -4.37
CA ALA A 122 4.05 0.70 -4.31
C ALA A 122 3.41 0.80 -2.93
N TRP A 123 4.18 0.61 -1.86
CA TRP A 123 3.66 0.68 -0.49
C TRP A 123 3.24 2.11 -0.09
N ILE A 124 3.98 3.15 -0.49
CA ILE A 124 3.55 4.55 -0.27
C ILE A 124 2.25 4.84 -1.02
N CYS A 125 2.17 4.48 -2.30
CA CYS A 125 0.95 4.67 -3.08
C CYS A 125 -0.22 3.89 -2.46
N ALA A 126 0.05 2.72 -1.89
CA ALA A 126 -0.94 1.93 -1.16
C ALA A 126 -1.51 2.67 0.04
N CYS A 127 -0.64 3.23 0.88
CA CYS A 127 -1.06 4.07 2.01
C CYS A 127 -1.89 5.27 1.55
N ALA A 128 -1.45 5.98 0.50
CA ALA A 128 -2.14 7.15 -0.02
C ALA A 128 -3.56 6.83 -0.53
N PHE A 129 -3.74 5.77 -1.32
CA PHE A 129 -5.07 5.44 -1.85
C PHE A 129 -6.02 4.94 -0.75
N ILE A 130 -5.52 4.19 0.24
CA ILE A 130 -6.37 3.72 1.35
C ILE A 130 -6.85 4.91 2.17
N VAL A 131 -5.97 5.86 2.47
CA VAL A 131 -6.37 7.10 3.18
C VAL A 131 -7.41 7.88 2.38
N SER A 132 -7.21 8.05 1.06
CA SER A 132 -8.20 8.74 0.22
C SER A 132 -9.58 8.07 0.24
N ALA A 133 -9.64 6.73 0.26
CA ALA A 133 -10.89 5.99 0.38
C ALA A 133 -11.56 6.18 1.75
N LEU A 134 -10.77 6.13 2.83
CA LEU A 134 -11.30 6.33 4.18
C LEU A 134 -11.87 7.74 4.36
N ILE A 135 -11.17 8.75 3.82
CA ILE A 135 -11.64 10.14 3.84
C ILE A 135 -12.93 10.29 3.04
N CYS A 136 -13.01 9.71 1.83
CA CYS A 136 -14.20 9.75 1.00
C CYS A 136 -15.40 9.08 1.70
N GLU A 137 -15.23 7.88 2.25
CA GLU A 137 -16.28 7.16 2.97
C GLU A 137 -16.74 7.92 4.22
N TYR A 138 -15.80 8.52 4.94
CA TYR A 138 -16.07 9.34 6.11
C TYR A 138 -16.94 10.55 5.78
N PHE A 139 -16.56 11.33 4.77
CA PHE A 139 -17.31 12.52 4.36
C PHE A 139 -18.66 12.16 3.75
N HIS A 140 -18.74 11.08 2.96
CA HIS A 140 -20.00 10.57 2.43
C HIS A 140 -20.98 10.23 3.55
N ARG A 141 -20.56 9.46 4.56
CA ARG A 141 -21.38 9.12 5.73
C ARG A 141 -21.75 10.34 6.57
N PHE A 142 -20.81 11.27 6.75
CA PHE A 142 -21.07 12.50 7.51
C PHE A 142 -22.12 13.38 6.83
N ARG A 143 -22.06 13.54 5.50
CA ARG A 143 -23.06 14.28 4.73
C ARG A 143 -24.43 13.60 4.80
N HIS A 144 -24.49 12.27 4.67
CA HIS A 144 -25.73 11.52 4.81
C HIS A 144 -26.35 11.71 6.20
N ALA A 145 -25.54 11.68 7.25
CA ALA A 145 -25.99 11.91 8.63
C ALA A 145 -26.46 13.35 8.88
N ILE A 146 -25.92 14.36 8.18
CA ILE A 146 -26.44 15.74 8.25
C ILE A 146 -27.76 15.86 7.49
N GLY A 147 -27.89 15.20 6.34
CA GLY A 147 -29.12 15.15 5.55
C GLY A 147 -30.27 14.46 6.30
N GLU A 148 -29.99 13.35 6.98
CA GLU A 148 -30.96 12.66 7.85
C GLU A 148 -31.25 13.41 9.16
N LYS A 149 -30.37 14.30 9.64
CA LYS A 149 -30.62 15.08 10.86
C LYS A 149 -31.77 16.10 10.74
N SER A 150 -32.45 16.23 9.58
CA SER A 150 -33.77 16.88 9.54
C SER A 150 -34.92 15.97 10.03
N GLU A 151 -34.71 14.66 10.12
CA GLU A 151 -35.66 13.69 10.70
C GLU A 151 -34.90 12.67 11.57
N THR A 152 -34.91 12.91 12.88
CA THR A 152 -34.56 11.96 13.98
C THR A 152 -33.10 11.51 14.18
N SER A 153 -32.51 12.05 15.26
CA SER A 153 -31.65 11.42 16.28
C SER A 153 -30.50 10.44 15.93
N SER A 154 -29.32 10.81 16.47
CA SER A 154 -28.23 9.94 16.93
C SER A 154 -27.39 9.19 15.90
N SER A 155 -26.56 9.93 15.15
CA SER A 155 -25.42 9.34 14.46
C SER A 155 -24.33 8.99 15.47
N SER A 156 -24.32 7.75 15.98
CA SER A 156 -23.17 7.15 16.66
C SER A 156 -22.04 7.04 15.64
N PHE A 157 -21.29 8.14 15.54
CA PHE A 157 -20.17 8.26 14.66
C PHE A 157 -19.03 7.49 15.33
N SER A 158 -18.84 6.23 14.93
CA SER A 158 -17.84 5.35 15.52
C SER A 158 -16.48 6.06 15.51
N SER A 159 -16.01 6.49 16.69
CA SER A 159 -14.72 7.19 16.90
C SER A 159 -13.50 6.42 16.34
N PHE A 160 -13.73 5.18 15.93
CA PHE A 160 -12.78 4.29 15.29
C PHE A 160 -12.32 4.77 13.89
N VAL A 161 -13.20 5.37 13.08
CA VAL A 161 -12.86 5.77 11.70
C VAL A 161 -11.88 6.95 11.66
N PRO A 162 -12.08 8.07 12.39
CA PRO A 162 -11.07 9.13 12.50
C PRO A 162 -9.73 8.62 13.03
N LEU A 163 -9.75 7.74 14.04
CA LEU A 163 -8.55 7.15 14.63
C LEU A 163 -7.77 6.34 13.60
N LEU A 164 -8.45 5.51 12.81
CA LEU A 164 -7.85 4.76 11.71
C LEU A 164 -7.20 5.67 10.67
N ILE A 165 -7.86 6.78 10.29
CA ILE A 165 -7.30 7.74 9.35
C ILE A 165 -5.99 8.34 9.90
N VAL A 166 -6.01 8.82 11.15
CA VAL A 166 -4.84 9.43 11.80
C VAL A 166 -3.69 8.44 11.92
N VAL A 167 -3.94 7.22 12.40
CA VAL A 167 -2.92 6.16 12.52
C VAL A 167 -2.29 5.87 11.16
N ASN A 168 -3.08 5.83 10.09
CA ASN A 168 -2.57 5.55 8.76
C ASN A 168 -1.77 6.69 8.15
N LEU A 169 -2.16 7.94 8.37
CA LEU A 169 -1.35 9.09 8.01
C LEU A 169 0.00 9.07 8.73
N LEU A 170 0.01 8.74 10.02
CA LEU A 170 1.25 8.63 10.81
C LEU A 170 2.16 7.51 10.26
N ILE A 171 1.61 6.33 9.94
CA ILE A 171 2.36 5.22 9.34
C ILE A 171 2.93 5.63 7.97
N ALA A 172 2.14 6.30 7.13
CA ALA A 172 2.58 6.78 5.83
C ALA A 172 3.72 7.82 5.95
N MET A 173 3.57 8.79 6.84
CA MET A 173 4.60 9.82 7.10
C MET A 173 5.89 9.21 7.66
N ALA A 174 5.79 8.28 8.62
CA ALA A 174 6.95 7.57 9.14
C ALA A 174 7.65 6.77 8.04
N GLY A 175 6.88 6.11 7.19
CA GLY A 175 7.38 5.41 6.01
C GLY A 175 8.19 6.33 5.09
N ILE A 176 7.60 7.45 4.67
CA ILE A 176 8.26 8.46 3.81
C ILE A 176 9.53 8.97 4.48
N ALA A 177 9.48 9.33 5.76
CA ALA A 177 10.65 9.84 6.49
C ALA A 177 11.80 8.83 6.51
N ILE A 178 11.50 7.55 6.75
CA ILE A 178 12.52 6.50 6.75
C ILE A 178 13.12 6.31 5.36
N ILE A 179 12.32 6.38 4.29
CA ILE A 179 12.80 6.26 2.91
C ILE A 179 13.72 7.42 2.57
N THR A 180 13.30 8.65 2.88
CA THR A 180 14.12 9.84 2.68
C THR A 180 15.45 9.72 3.43
N TRP A 181 15.41 9.28 4.69
CA TRP A 181 16.62 9.05 5.48
C TRP A 181 17.54 7.99 4.85
N MET A 182 16.99 6.86 4.38
CA MET A 182 17.76 5.82 3.69
C MET A 182 18.39 6.32 2.38
N MET A 183 17.66 7.13 1.60
CA MET A 183 18.22 7.73 0.40
C MET A 183 19.36 8.67 0.76
N LEU A 184 19.20 9.50 1.80
CA LEU A 184 20.24 10.41 2.28
C LEU A 184 21.49 9.66 2.76
N GLU A 185 21.34 8.60 3.56
CA GLU A 185 22.48 7.77 3.98
C GLU A 185 23.17 7.09 2.79
N ALA A 186 22.40 6.58 1.83
CA ALA A 186 22.97 6.01 0.61
C ALA A 186 23.75 7.07 -0.17
N PHE A 187 23.19 8.28 -0.36
CA PHE A 187 23.88 9.39 -1.02
C PHE A 187 25.17 9.78 -0.28
N GLN A 188 25.14 9.85 1.05
CA GLN A 188 26.32 10.17 1.86
C GLN A 188 27.39 9.07 1.81
N GLY A 189 26.99 7.80 1.76
CA GLY A 189 27.91 6.66 1.64
C GLY A 189 28.63 6.56 0.29
N TYR A 190 28.10 7.17 -0.78
CA TYR A 190 28.72 7.19 -2.10
C TYR A 190 29.52 8.47 -2.43
N GLY A 191 29.61 9.43 -1.51
CA GLY A 191 30.55 10.55 -1.59
C GLY A 191 30.31 11.51 -2.76
N PHE A 192 29.21 12.26 -2.72
CA PHE A 192 29.04 13.51 -3.48
C PHE A 192 29.03 14.71 -2.54
#